data_AF-A0A7C4V407-F1
#
_entry.id   AF-A0A7C4V407-F1
#
_cell.length_a   1.000
_cell.length_b   1.000
_cell.length_c   1.000
_cell.angle_alpha   90.00
_cell.angle_beta   90.00
_cell.angle_gamma   90.00
#
_symmetry.space_group_name_H-M   'P 1'
#
loop_
_entity.id
_entity.type
_entity.pdbx_description
1 polymer ?
#
loop_
_entity_poly.entity_id
_entity_poly.type
_entity_poly.pdbx_seq_one_letter_code
_entity_poly.pdbx_strand_id
1 'polypeptide(L)'
;MVTASPETDGEDLVLISVETECELVRRAAERLRQIHVFDAVAGDRVYQVCFDAGLHKACPVPVGIVKAVEVAAGFALPGNCIIEVSF
;
A
#
# COMPACT_ATOMS: atom_id res chain seq x y z
N MET A 1 2.27 10.51 0.47
CA MET A 1 2.82 9.71 -0.65
C MET A 1 2.94 8.26 -0.22
N VAL A 2 2.61 7.30 -1.09
CA VAL A 2 2.84 5.87 -0.84
C VAL A 2 4.01 5.42 -1.72
N THR A 3 5.00 4.77 -1.12
CA THR A 3 6.13 4.18 -1.84
C THR A 3 6.36 2.75 -1.36
N ALA A 4 6.95 1.94 -2.23
CA ALA A 4 7.28 0.56 -1.92
C ALA A 4 8.61 0.17 -2.58
N SER A 5 9.36 -0.73 -1.93
CA SER A 5 10.62 -1.26 -2.45
C SER A 5 10.73 -2.76 -2.16
N PRO A 6 11.31 -3.55 -3.07
CA PRO A 6 11.57 -4.96 -2.80
C PRO A 6 12.52 -5.11 -1.61
N GLU A 7 12.29 -6.12 -0.79
CA GLU A 7 13.25 -6.52 0.23
C GLU A 7 14.36 -7.36 -0.40
N THR A 8 15.62 -7.10 -0.04
CA THR A 8 16.79 -7.76 -0.66
C THR A 8 17.02 -9.19 -0.18
N ASP A 9 16.47 -9.56 0.99
CA ASP A 9 16.80 -10.82 1.69
C ASP A 9 15.57 -11.72 1.94
N GLY A 10 14.38 -11.34 1.48
CA GLY A 10 13.13 -12.08 1.66
C GLY A 10 12.47 -12.46 0.33
N GLU A 11 12.05 -13.73 0.19
CA GLU A 11 11.28 -14.17 -0.97
C GLU A 11 9.94 -13.42 -1.01
N ASP A 12 9.68 -12.71 -2.12
CA ASP A 12 8.44 -11.99 -2.42
C ASP A 12 7.92 -11.03 -1.32
N LEU A 13 8.82 -10.43 -0.54
CA LEU A 13 8.48 -9.39 0.45
C LEU A 13 8.75 -7.98 -0.09
N VAL A 14 7.85 -7.06 0.25
CA VAL A 14 7.94 -5.64 -0.12
C VAL A 14 7.80 -4.77 1.11
N LEU A 15 8.71 -3.79 1.23
CA LEU A 15 8.67 -2.76 2.26
C LEU A 15 7.80 -1.60 1.79
N ILE A 16 6.89 -1.13 2.64
CA ILE A 16 5.96 -0.03 2.34
C ILE A 16 6.25 1.16 3.24
N SER A 17 6.27 2.35 2.64
CA SER A 17 6.32 3.62 3.37
C SER A 17 5.16 4.52 2.96
N VAL A 18 4.55 5.19 3.93
CA VAL A 18 3.45 6.12 3.71
C VAL A 18 3.71 7.43 4.44
N GLU A 19 3.89 8.50 3.68
CA GLU A 19 3.94 9.86 4.19
C GLU A 19 2.52 10.45 4.22
N THR A 20 2.05 10.84 5.41
CA THR A 20 0.69 11.33 5.61
C THR A 20 0.52 12.08 6.93
N GLU A 21 -0.41 13.03 6.95
CA GLU A 21 -0.88 13.68 8.18
C GLU A 21 -2.11 12.97 8.80
N CYS A 22 -2.72 12.01 8.08
CA CYS A 22 -3.89 11.29 8.55
C CYS A 22 -3.52 10.18 9.55
N GLU A 23 -4.01 10.31 10.78
CA GLU A 23 -3.76 9.37 11.88
C GLU A 23 -4.20 7.92 11.55
N LEU A 24 -5.35 7.76 10.90
CA LEU A 24 -5.87 6.42 10.54
C LEU A 24 -4.95 5.74 9.51
N VAL A 25 -4.44 6.52 8.55
CA VAL A 25 -3.48 6.03 7.55
C VAL A 25 -2.16 5.66 8.23
N ARG A 26 -1.68 6.47 9.17
CA ARG A 26 -0.45 6.17 9.91
C ARG A 26 -0.53 4.82 10.64
N ARG A 27 -1.64 4.57 11.35
CA ARG A 27 -1.89 3.29 12.03
C ARG A 27 -1.93 2.09 11.07
N ALA A 28 -2.55 2.26 9.89
CA ALA A 28 -2.57 1.22 8.87
C ALA A 28 -1.16 0.95 8.31
N ALA A 29 -0.41 2.02 8.00
CA ALA A 29 0.94 1.93 7.46
C ALA A 29 1.92 1.26 8.44
N GLU A 30 1.79 1.50 9.74
CA GLU A 30 2.61 0.82 10.76
C GLU A 30 2.39 -0.70 10.78
N ARG A 31 1.17 -1.16 10.51
CA ARG A 31 0.82 -2.59 10.42
C ARG A 31 1.17 -3.22 9.07
N LEU A 32 1.39 -2.40 8.04
CA LEU A 32 1.69 -2.81 6.66
C LEU A 32 3.13 -2.49 6.24
N ARG A 33 4.05 -2.23 7.19
CA ARG A 33 5.46 -1.88 6.89
C ARG A 33 6.16 -2.88 5.97
N GLN A 34 5.75 -4.14 6.04
CA GLN A 34 6.21 -5.23 5.20
C GLN A 34 5.01 -6.11 4.87
N ILE A 35 4.92 -6.56 3.62
CA ILE A 35 3.87 -7.45 3.17
C ILE A 35 4.40 -8.40 2.10
N HIS A 36 3.85 -9.61 2.06
CA HIS A 36 4.07 -10.52 0.95
C HIS A 36 3.34 -10.01 -0.30
N VAL A 37 3.99 -10.06 -1.46
CA VAL A 37 3.44 -9.49 -2.70
C VAL A 37 2.04 -10.05 -2.97
N PHE A 38 1.85 -11.36 -2.88
CA PHE A 38 0.55 -11.99 -3.17
C PHE A 38 -0.55 -11.64 -2.17
N ASP A 39 -0.23 -11.36 -0.90
CA ASP A 39 -1.21 -10.89 0.09
C ASP A 39 -1.75 -9.50 -0.27
N ALA A 40 -0.93 -8.69 -0.94
CA ALA A 40 -1.30 -7.36 -1.40
C ALA A 40 -2.02 -7.37 -2.77
N VAL A 41 -1.52 -8.12 -3.75
CA VAL A 41 -1.98 -8.01 -5.15
C VAL A 41 -3.08 -9.01 -5.52
N ALA A 42 -3.13 -10.17 -4.85
CA ALA A 42 -4.14 -11.20 -5.08
C ALA A 42 -5.07 -11.40 -3.87
N GLY A 43 -4.64 -10.98 -2.69
CA GLY A 43 -5.42 -11.01 -1.45
C GLY A 43 -6.13 -9.69 -1.13
N ASP A 44 -6.75 -9.65 0.06
CA ASP A 44 -7.46 -8.49 0.59
C ASP A 44 -6.77 -7.89 1.84
N ARG A 45 -5.56 -8.35 2.16
CA ARG A 45 -4.88 -8.04 3.42
C ARG A 45 -4.70 -6.55 3.65
N VAL A 46 -4.32 -5.81 2.59
CA VAL A 46 -4.18 -4.35 2.63
C VAL A 46 -5.51 -3.69 3.02
N TYR A 47 -6.60 -4.08 2.37
CA TYR A 47 -7.93 -3.54 2.63
C TYR A 47 -8.43 -3.88 4.03
N GLN A 48 -8.22 -5.11 4.51
CA GLN A 48 -8.58 -5.52 5.86
C GLN A 48 -7.85 -4.68 6.92
N VAL A 49 -6.53 -4.53 6.81
CA VAL A 49 -5.74 -3.74 7.77
C VAL A 49 -6.16 -2.27 7.76
N CYS A 50 -6.41 -1.70 6.57
CA CYS A 50 -6.90 -0.33 6.44
C CYS A 50 -8.31 -0.16 7.03
N PHE A 51 -9.20 -1.12 6.82
CA PHE A 51 -10.55 -1.09 7.38
C PHE A 51 -10.52 -1.17 8.91
N ASP A 52 -9.72 -2.08 9.48
CA ASP A 52 -9.50 -2.20 10.92
C ASP A 52 -8.94 -0.91 11.54
N ALA A 53 -8.13 -0.17 10.79
CA ALA A 53 -7.60 1.13 11.21
C ALA A 53 -8.62 2.28 11.10
N GLY A 54 -9.82 2.01 10.57
CA GLY A 54 -10.93 2.95 10.47
C GLY A 54 -10.99 3.73 9.15
N LEU A 55 -10.23 3.35 8.12
CA LEU A 55 -10.30 4.04 6.82
C LEU A 55 -11.68 3.82 6.18
N HIS A 56 -12.24 4.90 5.63
CA HIS A 56 -13.44 4.83 4.80
C HIS A 56 -13.16 4.02 3.53
N LYS A 57 -14.20 3.34 3.00
CA LYS A 57 -14.09 2.52 1.80
C LYS A 57 -13.53 3.25 0.57
N ALA A 58 -13.83 4.55 0.45
CA ALA A 58 -13.39 5.37 -0.67
C ALA A 58 -12.00 6.01 -0.45
N CYS A 59 -11.31 5.74 0.67
CA CYS A 59 -9.97 6.25 0.88
C CYS A 59 -9.06 5.74 -0.27
N PRO A 60 -8.27 6.60 -0.94
CA PRO A 60 -7.40 6.17 -2.03
C PRO A 60 -6.13 5.45 -1.55
N VAL A 61 -5.86 5.46 -0.24
CA VAL A 61 -4.61 4.89 0.31
C VAL A 61 -4.50 3.38 0.13
N PRO A 62 -5.52 2.53 0.41
CA PRO A 62 -5.40 1.08 0.23
C PRO A 62 -5.04 0.70 -1.20
N VAL A 63 -5.71 1.28 -2.21
CA VAL A 63 -5.37 1.03 -3.62
C VAL A 63 -3.99 1.56 -3.99
N GLY A 64 -3.57 2.69 -3.41
CA GLY A 64 -2.21 3.21 -3.56
C GLY A 64 -1.14 2.27 -3.02
N ILE A 65 -1.39 1.60 -1.88
CA ILE A 65 -0.50 0.59 -1.31
C ILE A 65 -0.41 -0.63 -2.23
N VAL A 66 -1.55 -1.18 -2.65
CA VAL A 66 -1.58 -2.32 -3.59
C VAL A 66 -0.79 -1.97 -4.86
N LYS A 67 -1.04 -0.79 -5.43
CA LYS A 67 -0.35 -0.34 -6.63
C LYS A 67 1.16 -0.19 -6.42
N ALA A 68 1.59 0.37 -5.31
CA ALA A 68 3.01 0.50 -5.01
C ALA A 68 3.69 -0.88 -4.90
N VAL A 69 3.03 -1.85 -4.27
CA VAL A 69 3.53 -3.24 -4.17
C VAL A 69 3.60 -3.89 -5.56
N GLU A 70 2.57 -3.77 -6.40
CA GLU A 70 2.60 -4.29 -7.78
C GLU A 70 3.79 -3.75 -8.57
N VAL A 71 4.09 -2.46 -8.43
CA VAL A 71 5.20 -1.79 -9.13
C VAL A 71 6.55 -2.26 -8.58
N ALA A 72 6.69 -2.32 -7.25
CA ALA A 72 7.91 -2.79 -6.59
C ALA A 72 8.23 -4.26 -6.92
N ALA A 73 7.20 -5.08 -7.11
CA ALA A 73 7.31 -6.49 -7.52
C ALA A 73 7.50 -6.67 -9.04
N GLY A 74 7.50 -5.59 -9.84
CA GLY A 74 7.67 -5.66 -11.29
C GLY A 74 6.43 -6.17 -12.05
N PHE A 75 5.26 -6.25 -11.41
CA PHE A 75 4.02 -6.71 -12.03
C PHE A 75 3.30 -5.66 -12.86
N ALA A 76 3.55 -4.37 -12.62
CA ALA A 76 2.87 -3.31 -13.38
C ALA A 76 3.77 -2.09 -13.67
N LEU A 77 3.82 -1.68 -14.94
CA LEU A 77 4.40 -0.41 -15.40
C LEU A 77 3.41 0.30 -16.33
N PRO A 78 3.32 1.65 -16.31
CA PRO A 78 4.21 2.58 -15.63
C PRO A 78 4.05 2.62 -14.09
N GLY A 79 5.15 2.90 -13.40
CA GLY A 79 5.25 2.77 -11.94
C GLY A 79 4.62 3.90 -11.11
N ASN A 80 4.38 5.06 -11.71
CA ASN A 80 3.81 6.21 -11.00
C ASN A 80 2.33 6.38 -11.32
N CYS A 81 1.51 6.57 -10.29
CA CYS A 81 0.07 6.85 -10.41
C CYS A 81 -0.32 7.98 -9.46
N ILE A 82 -1.24 8.85 -9.89
CA ILE A 82 -1.74 9.98 -9.11
C ILE A 82 -3.27 9.92 -9.07
N ILE A 83 -3.83 10.04 -7.87
CA ILE A 83 -5.26 10.25 -7.65
C ILE A 83 -5.42 11.64 -7.03
N GLU A 84 -6.06 12.54 -7.76
CA GLU A 84 -6.37 13.90 -7.30
C GLU A 84 -7.89 14.07 -7.19
N VAL A 85 -8.34 14.66 -6.09
CA VAL A 85 -9.75 14.95 -5.83
C VAL A 85 -9.88 16.46 -5.62
N SER A 86 -10.58 17.12 -6.54
CA SER A 86 -10.88 18.56 -6.50
C SER A 86 -12.40 18.77 -6.47
N PHE A 87 -12.82 19.96 -6.03
CA PHE A 87 -14.22 20.42 -6.06
C PHE A 87 -14.36 21.63 -6.98
#